data_AF-A0A3C1T4M9-F1
#
_entry.id   AF-A0A3C1T4M9-F1
#
_cell.length_a   1.000
_cell.length_b   1.000
_cell.length_c   1.000
_cell.angle_alpha   90.00
_cell.angle_beta   90.00
_cell.angle_gamma   90.00
#
_symmetry.space_group_name_H-M   'P 1'
#
loop_
_entity.id
_entity.type
_entity.pdbx_description
1 polymer ?
#
loop_
_entity_poly.entity_id
_entity_poly.type
_entity_poly.pdbx_seq_one_letter_code
_entity_poly.pdbx_strand_id
1 'polypeptide(L)'
;YGNIQHLDEEYSTCDWTATYTFSKTGRKVVNKIRANMRFADGKIIEHSDAFSLHKWASQALGFMGWLLGWNRFFQRKIQNGARKNLMRFMEGR
;
A
#
# COMPACT_ATOMS: atom_id res chain seq x y z
N TYR A 1 15.26 -4.90 -14.99
CA TYR A 1 14.86 -4.88 -13.57
C TYR A 1 15.76 -3.90 -12.79
N GLY A 2 15.75 -2.61 -13.13
CA GLY A 2 16.83 -1.68 -12.74
C GLY A 2 16.63 -0.87 -11.46
N ASN A 3 15.49 -1.02 -10.78
CA ASN A 3 15.10 -0.25 -9.61
C ASN A 3 15.06 -1.08 -8.30
N ILE A 4 15.44 -2.36 -8.36
CA ILE A 4 15.55 -3.23 -7.19
C ILE A 4 16.96 -3.10 -6.63
N GLN A 5 17.06 -2.83 -5.34
CA GLN A 5 18.31 -2.69 -4.59
C GLN A 5 18.35 -3.78 -3.52
N HIS A 6 19.38 -4.61 -3.53
CA HIS A 6 19.68 -5.53 -2.44
C HIS A 6 20.37 -4.74 -1.34
N LEU A 7 19.81 -4.77 -0.13
CA LEU A 7 20.40 -4.11 1.04
C LEU A 7 21.39 -5.04 1.73
N ASP A 8 21.07 -6.34 1.76
CA ASP A 8 21.92 -7.45 2.18
C ASP A 8 21.40 -8.77 1.57
N GLU A 9 21.78 -9.93 2.14
CA GLU A 9 21.37 -11.26 1.68
C GLU A 9 19.85 -11.54 1.82
N GLU A 10 19.19 -10.95 2.83
CA GLU A 10 17.78 -11.19 3.12
C GLU A 10 16.88 -10.00 2.72
N TYR A 11 17.40 -8.78 2.67
CA TYR A 11 16.59 -7.57 2.49
C TYR A 11 16.77 -6.94 1.11
N SER A 12 15.65 -6.54 0.49
CA SER A 12 15.66 -5.77 -0.75
C SER A 12 14.63 -4.64 -0.72
N THR A 13 14.91 -3.57 -1.46
CA THR A 13 13.99 -2.44 -1.64
C THR A 13 13.84 -2.09 -3.11
N CYS A 14 12.69 -1.53 -3.49
CA CYS A 14 12.51 -0.99 -4.84
C CYS A 14 11.49 0.14 -4.89
N ASP A 15 11.68 1.09 -5.80
CA ASP A 15 10.72 2.16 -6.08
C ASP A 15 9.83 1.78 -7.26
N TRP A 16 8.53 1.60 -7.06
CA TRP A 16 7.60 1.18 -8.10
C TRP A 16 6.34 2.03 -8.15
N THR A 17 5.59 1.96 -9.25
CA THR A 17 4.32 2.70 -9.42
C THR A 17 3.19 1.76 -9.80
N ALA A 18 2.16 1.71 -8.96
CA ALA A 18 0.93 0.97 -9.22
C ALA A 18 -0.11 1.89 -9.87
N THR A 19 -0.70 1.48 -10.99
CA THR A 19 -1.84 2.18 -11.61
C THR A 19 -3.04 1.25 -11.65
N TYR A 20 -4.14 1.63 -11.00
CA TYR A 20 -5.33 0.77 -10.88
C TYR A 20 -6.60 1.60 -10.66
N THR A 21 -7.76 0.94 -10.80
CA THR A 21 -9.07 1.50 -10.45
C THR A 21 -9.44 1.08 -9.03
N PHE A 22 -9.68 2.03 -8.13
CA PHE A 22 -10.07 1.73 -6.77
C PHE A 22 -11.52 1.25 -6.73
N SER A 23 -11.70 -0.04 -6.45
CA SER A 23 -12.99 -0.75 -6.59
C SER A 23 -14.15 -0.12 -5.84
N LYS A 24 -13.92 0.52 -4.69
CA LYS A 24 -14.99 1.13 -3.89
C LYS A 24 -15.57 2.41 -4.49
N THR A 25 -14.81 3.14 -5.29
CA THR A 25 -15.22 4.47 -5.80
C THR A 25 -15.12 4.58 -7.31
N GLY A 26 -14.55 3.59 -8.00
CA GLY A 26 -14.29 3.62 -9.44
C GLY A 26 -13.20 4.60 -9.87
N ARG A 27 -12.50 5.26 -8.94
CA ARG A 27 -11.51 6.29 -9.27
C ARG A 27 -10.17 5.66 -9.64
N LYS A 28 -9.50 6.21 -10.66
CA LYS A 28 -8.13 5.82 -11.02
C LYS A 28 -7.15 6.32 -9.97
N VAL A 29 -6.24 5.44 -9.54
CA VAL A 29 -5.17 5.72 -8.59
C VAL A 29 -3.84 5.42 -9.25
N VAL A 30 -2.90 6.36 -9.13
CA VAL A 30 -1.48 6.18 -9.43
C VAL A 30 -0.73 6.27 -8.10
N ASN A 31 -0.31 5.13 -7.56
CA ASN A 31 0.38 5.03 -6.28
C ASN A 31 1.89 4.85 -6.50
N LYS A 32 2.69 5.82 -6.05
CA LYS A 32 4.16 5.73 -6.05
C LYS A 32 4.62 5.16 -4.72
N ILE A 33 5.34 4.06 -4.76
CA ILE A 33 5.59 3.21 -3.60
C ILE A 33 7.08 2.88 -3.52
N ARG A 34 7.62 2.90 -2.30
CA ARG A 34 8.89 2.25 -1.98
C ARG A 34 8.61 0.96 -1.24
N ALA A 35 8.86 -0.18 -1.87
CA ALA A 35 8.71 -1.49 -1.24
C ALA A 35 9.96 -1.83 -0.41
N ASN A 36 9.76 -2.49 0.72
CA ASN A 36 10.79 -3.15 1.51
C ASN A 36 10.39 -4.61 1.67
N MET A 37 11.27 -5.53 1.30
CA MET A 37 11.00 -6.96 1.26
C MET A 37 12.08 -7.70 2.04
N ARG A 38 11.68 -8.73 2.79
CA ARG A 38 12.57 -9.71 3.40
C ARG A 38 12.38 -11.08 2.75
N PHE A 39 13.47 -11.76 2.47
CA PHE A 39 13.51 -13.04 1.80
C PHE A 39 14.04 -14.13 2.74
N ALA A 40 13.47 -15.33 2.64
CA ALA A 40 14.03 -16.56 3.19
C ALA A 40 13.76 -17.69 2.19
N ASP A 41 14.76 -18.55 1.96
CA ASP A 41 14.69 -19.66 1.00
C ASP A 41 14.21 -19.24 -0.40
N GLY A 42 14.66 -18.07 -0.85
CA GLY A 42 14.27 -17.48 -2.15
C GLY A 42 12.82 -16.99 -2.22
N LYS A 43 12.09 -16.93 -1.10
CA LYS A 43 10.69 -16.47 -1.03
C LYS A 43 10.59 -15.17 -0.25
N ILE A 44 9.69 -14.29 -0.66
CA ILE A 44 9.33 -13.11 0.13
C ILE A 44 8.51 -13.57 1.33
N ILE A 45 9.03 -13.31 2.53
CA ILE A 45 8.36 -13.63 3.80
C ILE A 45 7.79 -12.39 4.48
N GLU A 46 8.31 -11.20 4.16
CA GLU A 46 7.75 -9.91 4.59
C GLU A 46 7.77 -8.93 3.42
N HIS A 47 6.70 -8.15 3.27
CA HIS A 47 6.58 -7.10 2.26
C HIS A 47 5.88 -5.88 2.87
N SER A 48 6.54 -4.72 2.84
CA SER A 48 6.02 -3.45 3.36
C SER A 48 6.13 -2.35 2.32
N ASP A 49 5.01 -1.72 1.99
CA ASP A 49 4.95 -0.62 1.03
C ASP A 49 4.87 0.74 1.72
N ALA A 50 5.88 1.57 1.53
CA ALA A 50 5.90 2.95 1.99
C ALA A 50 5.36 3.90 0.91
N PHE A 51 4.29 4.61 1.23
CA PHE A 51 3.69 5.62 0.35
C PHE A 51 2.93 6.69 1.16
N SER A 52 2.60 7.81 0.52
CA SER A 52 1.80 8.86 1.14
C SER A 52 0.32 8.49 1.17
N LEU A 53 -0.18 8.12 2.36
CA LEU A 53 -1.60 7.77 2.53
C LEU A 53 -2.53 8.94 2.21
N HIS A 54 -2.11 10.18 2.45
CA HIS A 54 -2.91 11.37 2.08
C HIS A 54 -3.04 11.51 0.55
N LYS A 55 -1.93 11.42 -0.20
CA LYS A 55 -1.96 11.51 -1.68
C LYS A 55 -2.72 10.33 -2.30
N TRP A 56 -2.64 9.16 -1.67
CA TRP A 56 -3.45 8.03 -2.06
C TRP A 56 -4.93 8.29 -1.80
N ALA A 57 -5.28 8.78 -0.62
CA ALA A 57 -6.66 9.05 -0.22
C ALA A 57 -7.31 10.11 -1.10
N SER A 58 -6.60 11.19 -1.47
CA SER A 58 -7.14 12.23 -2.36
C SER A 58 -7.52 11.68 -3.75
N GLN A 59 -6.77 10.70 -4.26
CA GLN A 59 -7.11 10.02 -5.51
C GLN A 59 -8.26 9.01 -5.32
N ALA A 60 -8.15 8.14 -4.32
CA ALA A 60 -9.05 7.01 -4.10
C ALA A 60 -10.44 7.44 -3.58
N LEU A 61 -10.51 8.44 -2.71
CA LEU A 61 -11.72 8.88 -2.00
C LEU A 61 -12.22 10.27 -2.45
N GLY A 62 -11.56 10.88 -3.43
CA GLY A 62 -11.94 12.18 -3.97
C GLY A 62 -11.88 13.31 -2.94
N PHE A 63 -12.91 14.16 -2.92
CA PHE A 63 -12.97 15.36 -2.08
C PHE A 63 -12.73 15.06 -0.59
N MET A 64 -13.36 14.00 -0.05
CA MET A 64 -13.17 13.61 1.36
C MET A 64 -11.74 13.17 1.66
N GLY A 65 -11.08 12.48 0.73
CA GLY A 65 -9.68 12.08 0.89
C GLY A 65 -8.71 13.24 0.75
N TRP A 66 -9.05 14.25 -0.07
CA TRP A 66 -8.29 15.49 -0.15
C TRP A 66 -8.45 16.33 1.13
N LEU A 67 -9.68 16.46 1.64
CA LEU A 67 -9.97 17.26 2.83
C LEU A 67 -9.46 16.62 4.12
N LEU A 68 -9.62 15.30 4.29
CA LEU A 68 -9.36 14.59 5.55
C LEU A 68 -8.16 13.63 5.50
N GLY A 69 -7.54 13.42 4.34
CA GLY A 69 -6.48 12.42 4.18
C GLY A 69 -5.21 12.68 5.01
N TRP A 70 -4.99 13.91 5.46
CA TRP A 70 -3.89 14.29 6.37
C TRP A 70 -4.19 13.97 7.84
N ASN A 71 -5.47 13.83 8.20
CA ASN A 71 -5.90 13.61 9.58
C ASN A 71 -5.60 12.17 10.05
N ARG A 72 -4.89 12.02 11.18
CA ARG A 72 -4.48 10.71 11.72
C ARG A 72 -5.65 9.79 12.07
N PHE A 73 -6.78 10.32 12.55
CA PHE A 73 -7.97 9.52 12.85
C PHE A 73 -8.58 8.95 11.57
N PHE A 74 -8.67 9.76 10.52
CA PHE A 74 -9.15 9.31 9.21
C PHE A 74 -8.23 8.24 8.60
N GLN A 75 -6.91 8.44 8.67
CA GLN A 75 -5.92 7.45 8.24
C GLN A 75 -6.05 6.12 8.99
N ARG A 76 -6.21 6.15 10.33
CA ARG A 76 -6.46 4.96 11.14
C ARG A 76 -7.74 4.23 10.72
N LYS A 77 -8.81 4.98 10.40
CA LYS A 77 -10.06 4.37 9.90
C LYS A 77 -9.85 3.63 8.58
N ILE A 78 -9.06 4.20 7.67
CA ILE A 78 -8.67 3.52 6.41
C ILE A 78 -7.90 2.23 6.71
N GLN A 79 -6.86 2.31 7.55
CA GLN A 79 -6.02 1.17 7.93
C GLN A 79 -6.83 0.05 8.58
N ASN A 80 -7.72 0.38 9.53
CA ASN A 80 -8.59 -0.58 10.19
C ASN A 80 -9.56 -1.24 9.20
N GLY A 81 -10.09 -0.47 8.24
CA GLY A 81 -10.93 -1.01 7.17
C GLY A 81 -10.17 -2.00 6.27
N ALA A 82 -8.92 -1.69 5.91
CA ALA A 82 -8.06 -2.59 5.15
C ALA A 82 -7.75 -3.87 5.94
N ARG A 83 -7.38 -3.75 7.22
CA ARG A 83 -7.12 -4.89 8.12
C ARG A 83 -8.33 -5.80 8.25
N LYS A 84 -9.54 -5.23 8.39
CA LYS A 84 -10.78 -6.02 8.46
C LYS A 84 -11.02 -6.84 7.19
N ASN A 85 -10.79 -6.26 6.02
CA ASN A 85 -10.94 -6.99 4.76
C ASN A 85 -9.90 -8.11 4.61
N LEU A 86 -8.66 -7.87 5.04
CA LEU A 86 -7.61 -8.89 5.04
C LEU A 86 -7.97 -10.07 5.94
N MET A 87 -8.41 -9.81 7.19
CA MET A 87 -8.82 -10.87 8.12
C MET A 87 -9.98 -11.69 7.52
N ARG A 88 -10.98 -11.04 6.95
CA ARG A 88 -12.09 -11.73 6.27
C ARG A 88 -11.63 -12.61 5.09
N PHE A 89 -10.66 -12.15 4.30
CA PHE A 89 -10.09 -12.95 3.22
C PHE A 89 -9.32 -14.17 3.73
N MET A 90 -8.62 -14.03 4.87
CA MET A 90 -7.88 -15.13 5.49
C MET A 90 -8.79 -16.17 6.15
N GLU A 91 -9.92 -15.75 6.74
CA GLU A 91 -10.91 -16.66 7.35
C GLU A 91 -11.66 -17.52 6.32
N GLY A 92 -11.85 -16.99 5.10
CA GLY A 92 -12.54 -17.71 4.02
C GLY A 92 -11.64 -18.63 3.20
N ARG A 93 -10.42 -18.89 3.67
CA ARG A 93 -9.39 -19.70 3.01
C ARG A 93 -9.13 -20.96 3.82
#